data_AF-A0A7U4E983-F1
#
_entry.id   AF-A0A7U4E983-F1
#
_cell.length_a   1.000
_cell.length_b   1.000
_cell.length_c   1.000
_cell.angle_alpha   90.00
_cell.angle_beta   90.00
_cell.angle_gamma   90.00
#
_symmetry.space_group_name_H-M   'P 1'
#
loop_
_entity.id
_entity.type
_entity.pdbx_description
1 polymer ?
#
loop_
_entity_poly.entity_id
_entity_poly.type
_entity_poly.pdbx_seq_one_letter_code
_entity_poly.pdbx_strand_id
1 'polypeptide(L)'
;MSNNLSSDTKSHNSTVSSGERLQEIHYRLIKSWEKQQHSGLVPMIYPNPQPDSLLFIGINPSLGENDIVKVLAGTEFEQFVPDRASVREYFSFKPDLVHQQLQNWQTIQQYHRQKLNYFERHRKIAEKAGMPWEQLDLFQLRESAQVNLVRLLKNNLTEPFFLEQLEIFFDLLEVIAPKIIVIMNRKTGEILKKKLPEDKAGVSALRPTDRNDVYMFEFRGQRIPVLFSVHVQYKTAIERERINNDIVNTIREFAI
;
A
#
# COMPACT_ATOMS: atom_id res chain seq x y z
N MET A 1 -4.60 1.68 60.26
CA MET A 1 -5.70 1.69 59.26
C MET A 1 -5.54 2.95 58.42
N SER A 2 -5.73 2.79 57.10
CA SER A 2 -5.64 3.81 56.04
C SER A 2 -4.23 4.10 55.48
N ASN A 3 -3.79 3.21 54.59
CA ASN A 3 -2.66 3.42 53.68
C ASN A 3 -3.12 4.25 52.47
N ASN A 4 -2.55 5.45 52.29
CA ASN A 4 -2.62 6.21 51.04
C ASN A 4 -1.43 5.83 50.16
N LEU A 5 -1.66 5.01 49.14
CA LEU A 5 -0.75 4.81 48.01
C LEU A 5 -1.37 5.50 46.79
N SER A 6 -0.95 6.75 46.57
CA SER A 6 -1.06 7.45 45.29
C SER A 6 0.09 6.93 44.42
N SER A 7 -0.24 6.15 43.39
CA SER A 7 0.68 5.81 42.31
C SER A 7 0.25 6.60 41.06
N ASP A 8 0.81 7.79 40.91
CA ASP A 8 0.81 8.55 39.66
C ASP A 8 1.72 7.85 38.64
N THR A 9 1.18 6.86 37.92
CA THR A 9 1.78 6.39 36.68
C THR A 9 1.44 7.36 35.56
N LYS A 10 2.24 8.43 35.44
CA LYS A 10 2.27 9.27 34.25
C LYS A 10 2.73 8.42 33.05
N SER A 11 1.77 7.94 32.27
CA SER A 11 1.96 7.42 30.93
C SER A 11 2.64 8.50 30.07
N HIS A 12 3.96 8.36 29.88
CA HIS A 12 4.71 9.08 28.85
C HIS A 12 4.47 8.38 27.51
N ASN A 13 3.29 8.57 26.92
CA ASN A 13 3.11 8.32 25.49
C ASN A 13 3.74 9.49 24.74
N SER A 14 5.06 9.40 24.49
CA SER A 14 5.71 10.28 23.53
C SER A 14 5.06 10.04 22.16
N THR A 15 4.36 11.04 21.64
CA THR A 15 3.81 11.04 20.29
C THR A 15 4.97 10.99 19.29
N VAL A 16 5.39 9.77 18.93
CA VAL A 16 6.32 9.51 17.83
C VAL A 16 5.75 10.14 16.57
N SER A 17 6.55 10.92 15.85
CA SER A 17 6.10 11.55 14.61
C SER A 17 5.77 10.50 13.55
N SER A 18 4.86 10.80 12.62
CA SER A 18 4.52 9.89 11.52
C SER A 18 5.74 9.46 10.69
N GLY A 19 6.71 10.37 10.53
CA GLY A 19 7.98 10.09 9.85
C GLY A 19 8.86 9.06 10.59
N GLU A 20 9.00 9.18 11.91
CA GLU A 20 9.74 8.21 12.72
C GLU A 20 9.06 6.83 12.70
N ARG A 21 7.73 6.80 12.80
CA ARG A 21 6.96 5.55 12.71
C ARG A 21 7.13 4.89 11.34
N LEU A 22 7.12 5.67 10.26
CA LEU A 22 7.34 5.14 8.90
C LEU A 22 8.75 4.54 8.75
N GLN A 23 9.77 5.18 9.33
CA GLN A 23 11.13 4.64 9.32
C GLN A 23 11.24 3.32 10.09
N GLU A 24 10.59 3.21 11.24
CA GLU A 24 10.52 1.95 12.01
C GLU A 24 9.88 0.83 11.17
N ILE A 25 8.78 1.14 10.48
CA ILE A 25 8.12 0.18 9.58
C ILE A 25 9.04 -0.25 8.44
N HIS A 26 9.77 0.67 7.81
CA HIS A 26 10.74 0.32 6.77
C HIS A 26 11.87 -0.56 7.31
N TYR A 27 12.38 -0.27 8.51
CA TYR A 27 13.40 -1.11 9.14
C TYR A 27 12.88 -2.54 9.36
N ARG A 28 11.65 -2.67 9.87
CA ARG A 28 10.99 -3.97 10.06
C ARG A 28 10.77 -4.68 8.72
N LEU A 29 10.34 -3.98 7.69
CA LEU A 29 10.17 -4.52 6.34
C LEU A 29 11.49 -5.07 5.78
N ILE A 30 12.59 -4.31 5.88
CA ILE A 30 13.91 -4.75 5.40
C ILE A 30 14.38 -5.98 6.18
N LYS A 31 14.18 -6.00 7.51
CA LYS A 31 14.51 -7.16 8.36
C LYS A 31 13.67 -8.41 8.06
N SER A 32 12.40 -8.24 7.72
CA SER A 32 11.55 -9.31 7.21
C SER A 32 12.09 -9.85 5.87
N TRP A 33 12.55 -8.94 5.01
CA TRP A 33 13.08 -9.25 3.68
C TRP A 33 14.40 -10.01 3.69
N GLU A 34 15.24 -9.82 4.71
CA GLU A 34 16.48 -10.58 4.94
C GLU A 34 16.22 -12.08 5.18
N LYS A 35 15.01 -12.45 5.62
CA LYS A 35 14.68 -13.82 6.07
C LYS A 35 13.95 -14.66 5.03
N GLN A 36 13.43 -14.03 3.97
CA GLN A 36 12.60 -14.69 2.96
C GLN A 36 13.42 -15.18 1.75
N GLN A 37 12.87 -16.11 0.98
CA GLN A 37 13.50 -16.69 -0.22
C GLN A 37 12.68 -16.50 -1.51
N HIS A 38 11.61 -15.72 -1.43
CA HIS A 38 10.61 -15.55 -2.48
C HIS A 38 10.99 -14.50 -3.52
N SER A 39 11.82 -13.51 -3.16
CA SER A 39 12.27 -12.46 -4.07
C SER A 39 13.69 -12.00 -3.75
N GLY A 40 14.51 -11.83 -4.79
CA GLY A 40 15.81 -11.17 -4.69
C GLY A 40 15.76 -9.66 -4.96
N LEU A 41 14.57 -9.07 -5.08
CA LEU A 41 14.39 -7.65 -5.40
C LEU A 41 14.05 -6.85 -4.15
N VAL A 42 14.47 -5.59 -4.12
CA VAL A 42 14.14 -4.64 -3.05
C VAL A 42 12.62 -4.49 -2.91
N PRO A 43 12.07 -4.52 -1.68
CA PRO A 43 10.65 -4.29 -1.48
C PRO A 43 10.26 -2.86 -1.86
N MET A 44 8.99 -2.52 -1.81
CA MET A 44 8.60 -1.11 -1.91
C MET A 44 8.97 -0.38 -0.62
N ILE A 45 9.75 0.70 -0.77
CA ILE A 45 10.01 1.66 0.29
C ILE A 45 9.11 2.88 0.03
N TYR A 46 8.17 3.15 0.94
CA TYR A 46 7.15 4.16 0.73
C TYR A 46 7.69 5.55 1.10
N PRO A 47 7.44 6.59 0.29
CA PRO A 47 7.67 7.96 0.74
C PRO A 47 6.71 8.33 1.89
N ASN A 48 6.95 9.47 2.54
CA ASN A 48 6.00 10.01 3.52
C ASN A 48 4.61 10.16 2.87
N PRO A 49 3.58 9.48 3.39
CA PRO A 49 2.25 9.55 2.81
C PRO A 49 1.56 10.86 3.18
N GLN A 50 0.56 11.23 2.39
CA GLN A 50 -0.37 12.30 2.74
C GLN A 50 -1.59 11.73 3.49
N PRO A 51 -1.84 12.16 4.75
CA PRO A 51 -3.08 11.85 5.46
C PRO A 51 -4.31 12.32 4.71
N ASP A 52 -5.48 11.75 5.06
CA ASP A 52 -6.77 12.09 4.46
C ASP A 52 -6.82 11.90 2.93
N SER A 53 -5.91 11.09 2.39
CA SER A 53 -5.83 10.77 0.97
C SER A 53 -6.78 9.65 0.54
N LEU A 54 -6.96 9.54 -0.77
CA LEU A 54 -7.50 8.35 -1.41
C LEU A 54 -6.41 7.27 -1.45
N LEU A 55 -6.64 6.16 -0.75
CA LEU A 55 -5.72 5.04 -0.79
C LEU A 55 -6.18 3.99 -1.80
N PHE A 56 -5.35 3.73 -2.80
CA PHE A 56 -5.55 2.61 -3.70
C PHE A 56 -4.79 1.38 -3.21
N ILE A 57 -5.49 0.25 -3.04
CA ILE A 57 -4.85 -1.00 -2.60
C ILE A 57 -4.62 -1.93 -3.79
N GLY A 58 -3.36 -2.26 -4.02
CA GLY A 58 -2.92 -3.28 -4.96
C GLY A 58 -2.60 -4.60 -4.27
N ILE A 59 -2.22 -5.61 -5.05
CA ILE A 59 -1.76 -6.90 -4.48
C ILE A 59 -0.24 -6.90 -4.29
N ASN A 60 0.48 -6.38 -5.29
CA ASN A 60 1.93 -6.31 -5.30
C ASN A 60 2.44 -5.35 -6.39
N PRO A 61 3.66 -4.82 -6.23
CA PRO A 61 4.30 -4.00 -7.24
C PRO A 61 4.77 -4.85 -8.42
N SER A 62 4.66 -4.32 -9.64
CA SER A 62 5.32 -4.88 -10.82
C SER A 62 6.75 -4.35 -10.97
N LEU A 63 7.62 -5.09 -11.65
CA LEU A 63 8.93 -4.63 -12.11
C LEU A 63 8.92 -4.59 -13.65
N GLY A 64 8.27 -3.57 -14.21
CA GLY A 64 8.29 -3.31 -15.65
C GLY A 64 9.62 -2.64 -16.05
N GLU A 65 10.63 -3.42 -16.42
CA GLU A 65 12.00 -2.91 -16.68
C GLU A 65 12.02 -1.76 -17.70
N ASN A 66 11.28 -1.89 -18.80
CA ASN A 66 11.17 -0.82 -19.81
C ASN A 66 10.52 0.45 -19.26
N ASP A 67 9.54 0.31 -18.35
CA ASP A 67 8.85 1.45 -17.77
C ASP A 67 9.73 2.12 -16.72
N ILE A 68 10.52 1.36 -15.96
CA ILE A 68 11.47 1.89 -14.98
C ILE A 68 12.52 2.77 -15.66
N VAL A 69 13.15 2.31 -16.74
CA VAL A 69 14.11 3.11 -17.51
C VAL A 69 13.47 4.42 -17.98
N LYS A 70 12.25 4.36 -18.53
CA LYS A 70 11.53 5.56 -18.98
C LYS A 70 11.19 6.52 -17.85
N VAL A 71 10.81 6.01 -16.67
CA VAL A 71 10.47 6.83 -15.51
C VAL A 71 11.69 7.56 -14.97
N LEU A 72 12.83 6.86 -14.93
CA LEU A 72 14.08 7.37 -14.35
C LEU A 72 14.93 8.15 -15.36
N ALA A 73 14.60 8.13 -16.65
CA ALA A 73 15.19 9.02 -17.64
C ALA A 73 15.01 10.50 -17.24
N GLY A 74 16.10 11.27 -17.31
CA GLY A 74 16.20 12.67 -16.91
C GLY A 74 16.20 12.90 -15.40
N THR A 75 16.36 11.86 -14.58
CA THR A 75 16.46 11.97 -13.11
C THR A 75 17.90 11.73 -12.66
N GLU A 76 18.18 12.01 -11.39
CA GLU A 76 19.46 11.70 -10.74
C GLU A 76 19.80 10.19 -10.72
N PHE A 77 18.81 9.34 -10.99
CA PHE A 77 18.95 7.88 -10.99
C PHE A 77 19.23 7.27 -12.37
N GLU A 78 19.13 8.05 -13.45
CA GLU A 78 19.31 7.55 -14.82
C GLU A 78 20.64 6.81 -15.01
N GLN A 79 21.72 7.34 -14.45
CA GLN A 79 23.07 6.75 -14.54
C GLN A 79 23.17 5.34 -13.92
N PHE A 80 22.29 4.98 -12.98
CA PHE A 80 22.29 3.66 -12.35
C PHE A 80 21.39 2.67 -13.09
N VAL A 81 20.46 3.17 -13.91
CA VAL A 81 19.55 2.36 -14.73
C VAL A 81 19.50 2.84 -16.20
N PRO A 82 20.65 2.96 -16.89
CA PRO A 82 20.71 3.56 -18.23
C PRO A 82 19.97 2.72 -19.28
N ASP A 83 19.78 1.44 -19.02
CA ASP A 83 19.13 0.51 -19.91
C ASP A 83 18.35 -0.58 -19.16
N ARG A 84 17.63 -1.40 -19.92
CA ARG A 84 16.80 -2.48 -19.37
C ARG A 84 17.60 -3.53 -18.60
N ALA A 85 18.83 -3.83 -19.03
CA ALA A 85 19.64 -4.89 -18.43
C ALA A 85 20.11 -4.52 -17.02
N SER A 86 20.38 -3.23 -16.79
CA SER A 86 20.80 -2.70 -15.49
C SER A 86 19.70 -2.70 -14.41
N VAL A 87 18.42 -2.70 -14.79
CA VAL A 87 17.30 -2.56 -13.83
C VAL A 87 17.30 -3.64 -12.76
N ARG A 88 17.44 -4.92 -13.13
CA ARG A 88 17.38 -6.01 -12.14
C ARG A 88 18.54 -5.97 -11.16
N GLU A 89 19.73 -5.68 -11.65
CA GLU A 89 20.92 -5.57 -10.81
C GLU A 89 20.77 -4.42 -9.81
N TYR A 90 20.31 -3.26 -10.29
CA TYR A 90 20.09 -2.10 -9.43
C TYR A 90 19.02 -2.36 -8.36
N PHE A 91 17.89 -2.97 -8.74
CA PHE A 91 16.81 -3.32 -7.81
C PHE A 91 17.07 -4.61 -7.01
N SER A 92 18.24 -5.24 -7.13
CA SER A 92 18.57 -6.42 -6.32
C SER A 92 18.70 -6.04 -4.85
N PHE A 93 18.10 -6.85 -3.99
CA PHE A 93 18.06 -6.59 -2.57
C PHE A 93 19.44 -6.78 -1.92
N LYS A 94 20.00 -5.67 -1.44
CA LYS A 94 21.26 -5.59 -0.70
C LYS A 94 20.96 -4.85 0.62
N PRO A 95 20.72 -5.54 1.75
CA PRO A 95 20.13 -4.94 2.95
C PRO A 95 20.83 -3.66 3.41
N ASP A 96 22.15 -3.69 3.51
CA ASP A 96 22.95 -2.53 3.94
C ASP A 96 22.81 -1.34 3.00
N LEU A 97 22.79 -1.60 1.68
CA LEU A 97 22.61 -0.57 0.66
C LEU A 97 21.20 0.04 0.75
N VAL A 98 20.18 -0.79 1.00
CA VAL A 98 18.80 -0.33 1.15
C VAL A 98 18.65 0.57 2.37
N HIS A 99 19.26 0.20 3.50
CA HIS A 99 19.28 1.04 4.70
C HIS A 99 20.00 2.37 4.46
N GLN A 100 21.18 2.34 3.84
CA GLN A 100 21.98 3.55 3.57
C GLN A 100 21.32 4.49 2.56
N GLN A 101 20.50 3.95 1.65
CA GLN A 101 19.89 4.69 0.56
C GLN A 101 18.36 4.76 0.66
N LEU A 102 17.80 4.69 1.88
CA LEU A 102 16.36 4.65 2.09
C LEU A 102 15.63 5.80 1.38
N GLN A 103 16.17 7.02 1.47
CA GLN A 103 15.61 8.20 0.82
C GLN A 103 15.65 8.11 -0.72
N ASN A 104 16.68 7.51 -1.31
CA ASN A 104 16.75 7.29 -2.76
C ASN A 104 15.64 6.34 -3.20
N TRP A 105 15.43 5.25 -2.45
CA TRP A 105 14.35 4.30 -2.73
C TRP A 105 12.96 4.97 -2.63
N GLN A 106 12.75 5.83 -1.63
CA GLN A 106 11.52 6.62 -1.53
C GLN A 106 11.33 7.57 -2.72
N THR A 107 12.41 8.23 -3.16
CA THR A 107 12.38 9.18 -4.29
C THR A 107 12.08 8.47 -5.61
N ILE A 108 12.72 7.33 -5.87
CA ILE A 108 12.40 6.45 -7.02
C ILE A 108 10.91 6.08 -7.02
N GLN A 109 10.34 5.80 -5.85
CA GLN A 109 8.95 5.41 -5.73
C GLN A 109 7.99 6.60 -5.95
N GLN A 110 8.40 7.82 -5.59
CA GLN A 110 7.68 9.03 -5.99
C GLN A 110 7.67 9.19 -7.51
N TYR A 111 8.81 9.00 -8.19
CA TYR A 111 8.88 9.04 -9.66
C TYR A 111 7.97 7.98 -10.29
N HIS A 112 7.97 6.75 -9.78
CA HIS A 112 7.06 5.70 -10.24
C HIS A 112 5.60 6.14 -10.12
N ARG A 113 5.17 6.62 -8.95
CA ARG A 113 3.80 7.11 -8.72
C ARG A 113 3.39 8.21 -9.69
N GLN A 114 4.30 9.12 -10.02
CA GLN A 114 4.02 10.26 -10.89
C GLN A 114 4.02 9.89 -12.38
N LYS A 115 4.94 9.04 -12.81
CA LYS A 115 5.24 8.84 -14.24
C LYS A 115 4.77 7.50 -14.82
N LEU A 116 4.62 6.43 -14.02
CA LEU A 116 4.15 5.15 -14.57
C LEU A 116 2.72 5.25 -15.09
N ASN A 117 2.49 4.66 -16.27
CA ASN A 117 1.17 4.56 -16.89
C ASN A 117 0.19 3.73 -16.06
N TYR A 118 0.69 2.75 -15.31
CA TYR A 118 -0.11 1.97 -14.35
C TYR A 118 -0.92 2.86 -13.40
N PHE A 119 -0.33 3.96 -12.93
CA PHE A 119 -0.96 4.90 -12.00
C PHE A 119 -1.76 6.01 -12.69
N GLU A 120 -1.84 6.06 -14.02
CA GLU A 120 -2.58 7.11 -14.74
C GLU A 120 -4.04 7.18 -14.30
N ARG A 121 -4.67 6.01 -14.15
CA ARG A 121 -6.05 5.92 -13.68
C ARG A 121 -6.22 6.42 -12.25
N HIS A 122 -5.25 6.15 -11.38
CA HIS A 122 -5.25 6.60 -9.98
C HIS A 122 -5.23 8.13 -9.93
N ARG A 123 -4.28 8.73 -10.66
CA ARG A 123 -4.14 10.18 -10.82
C ARG A 123 -5.43 10.82 -11.33
N LYS A 124 -6.03 10.28 -12.41
CA LYS A 124 -7.27 10.81 -12.99
C LYS A 124 -8.47 10.75 -12.05
N ILE A 125 -8.62 9.66 -11.29
CA ILE A 125 -9.71 9.54 -10.29
C ILE A 125 -9.49 10.56 -9.17
N ALA A 126 -8.26 10.64 -8.65
CA ALA A 126 -7.91 11.55 -7.55
C ALA A 126 -8.07 13.03 -7.93
N GLU A 127 -7.60 13.41 -9.12
CA GLU A 127 -7.78 14.75 -9.69
C GLU A 127 -9.26 15.12 -9.81
N LYS A 128 -10.08 14.23 -10.41
CA LYS A 128 -11.53 14.45 -10.52
C LYS A 128 -12.21 14.53 -9.15
N ALA A 129 -11.74 13.77 -8.16
CA ALA A 129 -12.25 13.81 -6.80
C ALA A 129 -11.79 15.04 -6.01
N GLY A 130 -10.74 15.74 -6.46
CA GLY A 130 -10.14 16.85 -5.73
C GLY A 130 -9.40 16.40 -4.47
N MET A 131 -8.82 15.19 -4.47
CA MET A 131 -8.15 14.61 -3.31
C MET A 131 -6.73 14.17 -3.64
N PRO A 132 -5.78 14.23 -2.69
CA PRO A 132 -4.51 13.56 -2.84
C PRO A 132 -4.72 12.05 -2.88
N TRP A 133 -3.74 11.32 -3.41
CA TRP A 133 -3.82 9.85 -3.49
C TRP A 133 -2.52 9.17 -3.10
N GLU A 134 -2.67 8.02 -2.48
CA GLU A 134 -1.62 7.10 -2.08
C GLU A 134 -1.88 5.72 -2.71
N GLN A 135 -0.85 4.89 -2.72
CA GLN A 135 -0.98 3.48 -3.08
C GLN A 135 -0.24 2.63 -2.06
N LEU A 136 -0.84 1.48 -1.73
CA LEU A 136 -0.29 0.48 -0.83
C LEU A 136 -0.58 -0.91 -1.41
N ASP A 137 0.43 -1.77 -1.46
CA ASP A 137 0.23 -3.17 -1.84
C ASP A 137 0.08 -4.06 -0.61
N LEU A 138 -0.71 -5.12 -0.69
CA LEU A 138 -0.82 -6.12 0.39
C LEU A 138 0.50 -6.83 0.67
N PHE A 139 1.29 -7.09 -0.38
CA PHE A 139 2.58 -7.77 -0.28
C PHE A 139 3.62 -6.97 -1.04
N GLN A 140 4.76 -6.67 -0.41
CA GLN A 140 5.80 -5.83 -1.03
C GLN A 140 6.67 -6.58 -2.05
N LEU A 141 6.18 -7.71 -2.59
CA LEU A 141 6.91 -8.59 -3.49
C LEU A 141 6.84 -8.08 -4.93
N ARG A 142 7.98 -7.68 -5.50
CA ARG A 142 8.04 -7.30 -6.92
C ARG A 142 7.91 -8.54 -7.80
N GLU A 143 6.73 -8.72 -8.39
CA GLU A 143 6.39 -9.83 -9.29
C GLU A 143 5.45 -9.31 -10.37
N SER A 144 5.94 -9.24 -11.60
CA SER A 144 5.19 -8.69 -12.73
C SER A 144 4.07 -9.63 -13.20
N ALA A 145 4.17 -10.93 -12.92
CA ALA A 145 3.15 -11.92 -13.28
C ALA A 145 2.24 -12.22 -12.08
N GLN A 146 1.05 -11.61 -12.05
CA GLN A 146 0.05 -11.83 -10.99
C GLN A 146 -0.26 -13.32 -10.75
N VAL A 147 -0.22 -14.15 -11.79
CA VAL A 147 -0.42 -15.61 -11.67
C VAL A 147 0.61 -16.27 -10.75
N ASN A 148 1.87 -15.85 -10.82
CA ASN A 148 2.94 -16.36 -9.97
C ASN A 148 2.69 -15.99 -8.52
N LEU A 149 2.34 -14.73 -8.25
CA LEU A 149 2.02 -14.30 -6.89
C LEU A 149 0.80 -15.04 -6.34
N VAL A 150 -0.26 -15.20 -7.13
CA VAL A 150 -1.45 -15.95 -6.69
C VAL A 150 -1.09 -17.40 -6.35
N ARG A 151 -0.22 -18.04 -7.14
CA ARG A 151 0.28 -19.39 -6.86
C ARG A 151 1.11 -19.41 -5.58
N LEU A 152 2.00 -18.44 -5.40
CA LEU A 152 2.83 -18.29 -4.22
C LEU A 152 1.98 -18.16 -2.95
N LEU A 153 1.02 -17.24 -2.95
CA LEU A 153 0.14 -16.99 -1.82
C LEU A 153 -0.74 -18.21 -1.49
N LYS A 154 -1.25 -18.93 -2.49
CA LYS A 154 -2.07 -20.12 -2.24
C LYS A 154 -1.34 -21.17 -1.40
N ASN A 155 -0.04 -21.31 -1.60
CA ASN A 155 0.76 -22.33 -0.94
C ASN A 155 1.37 -21.84 0.38
N ASN A 156 1.58 -20.53 0.50
CA ASN A 156 2.49 -19.98 1.51
C ASN A 156 1.85 -18.91 2.42
N LEU A 157 0.56 -18.57 2.27
CA LEU A 157 -0.07 -17.45 3.03
C LEU A 157 0.01 -17.59 4.58
N THR A 158 0.24 -18.79 5.09
CA THR A 158 0.40 -19.05 6.53
C THR A 158 1.86 -19.02 6.99
N GLU A 159 2.83 -18.85 6.08
CA GLU A 159 4.22 -18.68 6.48
C GLU A 159 4.41 -17.36 7.24
N PRO A 160 5.33 -17.33 8.23
CA PRO A 160 5.58 -16.13 9.04
C PRO A 160 5.84 -14.86 8.22
N PHE A 161 6.57 -14.97 7.10
CA PHE A 161 6.85 -13.85 6.23
C PHE A 161 5.58 -13.18 5.69
N PHE A 162 4.62 -13.94 5.18
CA PHE A 162 3.38 -13.36 4.62
C PHE A 162 2.46 -12.80 5.69
N LEU A 163 2.48 -13.37 6.90
CA LEU A 163 1.76 -12.81 8.04
C LEU A 163 2.37 -11.47 8.48
N GLU A 164 3.70 -11.39 8.57
CA GLU A 164 4.43 -10.14 8.88
C GLU A 164 4.20 -9.07 7.79
N GLN A 165 4.11 -9.45 6.52
CA GLN A 165 3.74 -8.51 5.44
C GLN A 165 2.35 -7.91 5.63
N LEU A 166 1.37 -8.70 6.09
CA LEU A 166 0.03 -8.18 6.41
C LEU A 166 0.05 -7.26 7.63
N GLU A 167 0.86 -7.57 8.65
CA GLU A 167 1.06 -6.67 9.80
C GLU A 167 1.70 -5.34 9.39
N ILE A 168 2.73 -5.39 8.55
CA ILE A 168 3.36 -4.20 7.95
C ILE A 168 2.34 -3.41 7.13
N PHE A 169 1.48 -4.07 6.35
CA PHE A 169 0.40 -3.42 5.61
C PHE A 169 -0.52 -2.62 6.54
N PHE A 170 -0.95 -3.18 7.68
CA PHE A 170 -1.81 -2.47 8.62
C PHE A 170 -1.10 -1.31 9.35
N ASP A 171 0.17 -1.47 9.67
CA ASP A 171 0.95 -0.37 10.25
C ASP A 171 1.17 0.76 9.23
N LEU A 172 1.40 0.44 7.95
CA LEU A 172 1.44 1.44 6.87
C LEU A 172 0.08 2.12 6.71
N LEU A 173 -1.02 1.36 6.79
CA LEU A 173 -2.36 1.91 6.70
C LEU A 173 -2.66 2.92 7.81
N GLU A 174 -2.20 2.65 9.03
CA GLU A 174 -2.28 3.60 10.15
C GLU A 174 -1.50 4.89 9.87
N VAL A 175 -0.25 4.77 9.37
CA VAL A 175 0.57 5.95 9.05
C VAL A 175 -0.01 6.75 7.89
N ILE A 176 -0.59 6.08 6.88
CA ILE A 176 -1.25 6.72 5.74
C ILE A 176 -2.52 7.45 6.18
N ALA A 177 -3.26 6.90 7.17
CA ALA A 177 -4.53 7.44 7.65
C ALA A 177 -5.46 7.90 6.52
N PRO A 178 -5.86 6.99 5.60
CA PRO A 178 -6.61 7.38 4.42
C PRO A 178 -8.04 7.75 4.78
N LYS A 179 -8.59 8.73 4.04
CA LYS A 179 -10.00 9.10 4.19
C LYS A 179 -10.91 8.05 3.56
N ILE A 180 -10.50 7.49 2.41
CA ILE A 180 -11.26 6.51 1.62
C ILE A 180 -10.29 5.52 1.00
N ILE A 181 -10.67 4.25 0.94
CA ILE A 181 -9.92 3.18 0.29
C ILE A 181 -10.62 2.75 -1.00
N VAL A 182 -9.86 2.58 -2.08
CA VAL A 182 -10.34 2.07 -3.37
C VAL A 182 -9.57 0.81 -3.74
N ILE A 183 -10.29 -0.30 -3.86
CA ILE A 183 -9.73 -1.59 -4.29
C ILE A 183 -10.12 -1.82 -5.74
N MET A 184 -9.12 -1.74 -6.63
CA MET A 184 -9.33 -1.86 -8.07
C MET A 184 -9.08 -3.28 -8.61
N ASN A 185 -8.54 -4.17 -7.76
CA ASN A 185 -8.18 -5.54 -8.12
C ASN A 185 -9.10 -6.53 -7.40
N ARG A 186 -9.80 -7.38 -8.17
CA ARG A 186 -10.71 -8.40 -7.64
C ARG A 186 -10.02 -9.32 -6.63
N LYS A 187 -8.80 -9.76 -6.93
CA LYS A 187 -8.06 -10.72 -6.08
C LYS A 187 -7.67 -10.07 -4.75
N THR A 188 -7.18 -8.83 -4.78
CA THR A 188 -6.94 -8.04 -3.56
C THR A 188 -8.22 -7.95 -2.73
N GLY A 189 -9.35 -7.64 -3.38
CA GLY A 189 -10.63 -7.53 -2.70
C GLY A 189 -11.09 -8.82 -2.05
N GLU A 190 -10.95 -9.96 -2.73
CA GLU A 190 -11.25 -11.29 -2.18
C GLU A 190 -10.38 -11.63 -0.96
N ILE A 191 -9.08 -11.30 -1.01
CA ILE A 191 -8.15 -11.55 0.11
C ILE A 191 -8.57 -10.70 1.32
N LEU A 192 -8.80 -9.40 1.11
CA LEU A 192 -9.21 -8.49 2.19
C LEU A 192 -10.56 -8.90 2.79
N LYS A 193 -11.57 -9.22 1.97
CA LYS A 193 -12.87 -9.71 2.48
C LYS A 193 -12.76 -11.01 3.26
N LYS A 194 -11.74 -11.85 3.02
CA LYS A 194 -11.49 -13.08 3.79
C LYS A 194 -10.68 -12.83 5.07
N LYS A 195 -9.80 -11.82 5.08
CA LYS A 195 -8.86 -11.55 6.18
C LYS A 195 -9.34 -10.50 7.19
N LEU A 196 -10.19 -9.57 6.74
CA LEU A 196 -10.83 -8.53 7.56
C LEU A 196 -12.20 -8.87 8.20
N PRO A 197 -12.79 -10.09 8.09
CA PRO A 197 -13.91 -10.44 8.95
C PRO A 197 -13.46 -10.36 10.41
N GLU A 198 -14.27 -9.68 11.24
CA GLU A 198 -14.04 -9.31 12.64
C GLU A 198 -12.87 -10.06 13.29
N ASP A 199 -11.76 -9.36 13.54
CA ASP A 199 -10.74 -9.94 14.39
C ASP A 199 -11.27 -10.08 15.83
N LYS A 200 -10.79 -11.10 16.55
CA LYS A 200 -11.27 -11.43 17.90
C LYS A 200 -11.02 -10.33 18.95
N ALA A 201 -10.17 -9.36 18.64
CA ALA A 201 -9.81 -8.23 19.47
C ALA A 201 -10.52 -6.93 19.06
N GLY A 202 -11.35 -6.93 18.01
CA GLY A 202 -12.11 -5.76 17.56
C GLY A 202 -11.25 -4.63 16.98
N VAL A 203 -10.00 -4.90 16.60
CA VAL A 203 -9.08 -3.86 16.06
C VAL A 203 -9.47 -3.48 14.64
N SER A 204 -10.05 -4.44 13.91
CA SER A 204 -10.54 -4.21 12.55
C SER A 204 -11.80 -5.02 12.19
N ALA A 205 -12.72 -4.39 11.44
CA ALA A 205 -13.91 -5.05 10.90
C ALA A 205 -14.33 -4.44 9.56
N LEU A 206 -14.62 -5.29 8.57
CA LEU A 206 -15.15 -4.85 7.28
C LEU A 206 -16.65 -5.21 7.18
N ARG A 207 -17.51 -4.20 7.08
CA ARG A 207 -18.98 -4.36 7.12
C ARG A 207 -19.62 -3.85 5.83
N PRO A 208 -20.59 -4.57 5.24
CA PRO A 208 -21.30 -4.08 4.06
C PRO A 208 -22.13 -2.83 4.40
N THR A 209 -22.30 -1.94 3.42
CA THR A 209 -23.24 -0.82 3.50
C THR A 209 -24.53 -1.12 2.70
N ASP A 210 -25.46 -0.17 2.67
CA ASP A 210 -26.64 -0.21 1.79
C ASP A 210 -26.29 -0.04 0.31
N ARG A 211 -25.14 0.55 0.00
CA ARG A 211 -24.61 0.64 -1.36
C ARG A 211 -23.84 -0.61 -1.75
N ASN A 212 -24.16 -1.14 -2.93
CA ASN A 212 -23.42 -2.23 -3.53
C ASN A 212 -21.93 -1.86 -3.68
N ASP A 213 -21.06 -2.84 -3.42
CA ASP A 213 -19.60 -2.71 -3.53
C ASP A 213 -18.95 -1.66 -2.61
N VAL A 214 -19.71 -1.05 -1.70
CA VAL A 214 -19.20 -0.15 -0.66
C VAL A 214 -19.29 -0.84 0.70
N TYR A 215 -18.18 -0.85 1.41
CA TYR A 215 -18.06 -1.38 2.75
C TYR A 215 -17.55 -0.29 3.69
N MET A 216 -17.84 -0.44 4.97
CA MET A 216 -17.24 0.36 6.03
C MET A 216 -16.16 -0.46 6.71
N PHE A 217 -14.93 0.04 6.70
CA PHE A 217 -13.80 -0.54 7.41
C PHE A 217 -13.62 0.19 8.73
N GLU A 218 -13.97 -0.47 9.82
CA GLU A 218 -13.62 -0.03 11.17
C GLU A 218 -12.17 -0.44 11.42
N PHE A 219 -11.28 0.53 11.69
CA PHE A 219 -9.87 0.27 11.93
C PHE A 219 -9.32 1.22 12.98
N ARG A 220 -8.89 0.68 14.13
CA ARG A 220 -8.39 1.46 15.28
C ARG A 220 -9.32 2.63 15.66
N GLY A 221 -10.63 2.38 15.65
CA GLY A 221 -11.67 3.37 15.97
C GLY A 221 -12.03 4.33 14.84
N GLN A 222 -11.33 4.30 13.71
CA GLN A 222 -11.69 5.05 12.50
C GLN A 222 -12.70 4.28 11.67
N ARG A 223 -13.55 5.00 10.93
CA ARG A 223 -14.51 4.42 9.97
C ARG A 223 -14.11 4.87 8.58
N ILE A 224 -13.56 3.96 7.80
CA ILE A 224 -12.97 4.24 6.48
C ILE A 224 -13.84 3.57 5.41
N PRO A 225 -14.47 4.33 4.51
CA PRO A 225 -15.19 3.75 3.37
C PRO A 225 -14.24 2.98 2.46
N VAL A 226 -14.65 1.78 2.02
CA VAL A 226 -13.90 0.91 1.11
C VAL A 226 -14.74 0.60 -0.12
N LEU A 227 -14.27 1.07 -1.27
CA LEU A 227 -14.93 0.88 -2.57
C LEU A 227 -14.28 -0.28 -3.31
N PHE A 228 -15.03 -1.35 -3.56
CA PHE A 228 -14.58 -2.50 -4.35
C PHE A 228 -14.94 -2.31 -5.83
N SER A 229 -14.08 -1.60 -6.57
CA SER A 229 -14.26 -1.44 -8.02
C SER A 229 -13.74 -2.67 -8.77
N VAL A 230 -14.62 -3.65 -9.00
CA VAL A 230 -14.26 -4.88 -9.72
C VAL A 230 -14.29 -4.73 -11.25
N HIS A 231 -13.27 -5.30 -11.89
CA HIS A 231 -13.19 -5.66 -13.32
C HIS A 231 -13.33 -4.55 -14.34
N VAL A 232 -12.36 -3.63 -14.36
CA VAL A 232 -12.32 -2.56 -15.35
C VAL A 232 -11.41 -2.88 -16.53
N GLN A 233 -10.48 -3.82 -16.37
CA GLN A 233 -9.48 -4.14 -17.41
C GLN A 233 -10.11 -4.74 -18.68
N TYR A 234 -11.19 -5.52 -18.55
CA TYR A 234 -11.89 -6.17 -19.67
C TYR A 234 -13.10 -5.36 -20.19
N LYS A 235 -13.24 -4.11 -19.75
CA LYS A 235 -14.39 -3.26 -20.06
C LYS A 235 -14.08 -2.31 -21.21
N THR A 236 -15.11 -1.97 -21.98
CA THR A 236 -15.03 -0.97 -23.05
C THR A 236 -14.64 0.41 -22.49
N ALA A 237 -14.09 1.30 -23.31
CA ALA A 237 -13.71 2.64 -22.86
C ALA A 237 -14.86 3.40 -22.16
N ILE A 238 -16.08 3.30 -22.71
CA ILE A 238 -17.29 3.91 -22.17
C ILE A 238 -17.65 3.31 -20.79
N GLU A 239 -17.62 1.99 -20.65
CA GLU A 239 -17.87 1.34 -19.35
C GLU A 239 -16.81 1.72 -18.32
N ARG A 240 -15.53 1.81 -18.71
CA ARG A 240 -14.45 2.23 -17.80
C ARG A 240 -14.66 3.66 -17.32
N GLU A 241 -15.07 4.56 -18.21
CA GLU A 241 -15.39 5.94 -17.86
C GLU A 241 -16.59 6.02 -16.91
N ARG A 242 -17.66 5.27 -17.20
CA ARG A 242 -18.82 5.19 -16.30
C ARG A 242 -18.42 4.70 -14.90
N ILE A 243 -17.63 3.64 -14.81
CA ILE A 243 -17.12 3.11 -13.52
C ILE A 243 -16.25 4.15 -12.82
N ASN A 244 -15.38 4.86 -13.53
CA ASN A 244 -14.57 5.92 -12.92
C ASN A 244 -15.41 7.07 -12.37
N ASN A 245 -16.45 7.49 -13.10
CA ASN A 245 -17.33 8.55 -12.64
C ASN A 245 -18.16 8.11 -11.42
N ASP A 246 -18.58 6.84 -11.38
CA ASP A 246 -19.26 6.26 -10.22
C ASP A 246 -18.37 6.22 -8.97
N ILE A 247 -17.10 5.82 -9.13
CA ILE A 247 -16.08 5.90 -8.08
C ILE A 247 -15.94 7.35 -7.59
N VAL A 248 -15.79 8.31 -8.49
CA VAL A 248 -15.61 9.74 -8.14
C VAL A 248 -16.83 10.28 -7.40
N ASN A 249 -18.05 9.95 -7.85
CA ASN A 249 -19.27 10.38 -7.18
C ASN A 249 -19.36 9.80 -5.77
N THR A 250 -19.09 8.51 -5.62
CA THR A 250 -19.07 7.84 -4.32
C THR A 250 -18.01 8.45 -3.40
N ILE A 251 -16.81 8.74 -3.91
CA ILE A 251 -15.77 9.43 -3.15
C ILE A 251 -16.29 10.77 -2.63
N ARG A 252 -16.91 11.60 -3.48
CA ARG A 252 -17.43 12.91 -3.09
C ARG A 252 -18.53 12.82 -2.03
N GLU A 253 -19.38 11.81 -2.08
CA GLU A 253 -20.42 11.58 -1.07
C GLU A 253 -19.82 11.31 0.32
N PHE A 254 -18.70 10.59 0.41
CA PHE A 254 -18.03 10.27 1.68
C PHE A 254 -16.97 11.29 2.10
N ALA A 255 -16.55 12.19 1.19
CA ALA A 255 -15.52 13.17 1.45
C ALA A 255 -16.03 14.47 2.10
N ILE A 256 -17.35 14.70 2.09
CA ILE A 256 -18.03 15.83 2.75
C ILE A 256 -18.27 15.49 4.23
#